data_AF-A0AA97B6U0-F1
#
_entry.id   AF-A0AA97B6U0-F1
#
_cell.length_a   1.000
_cell.length_b   1.000
_cell.length_c   1.000
_cell.angle_alpha   90.00
_cell.angle_beta   90.00
_cell.angle_gamma   90.00
#
_symmetry.space_group_name_H-M   'P 1'
#
loop_
_entity.id
_entity.type
_entity.pdbx_description
1 polymer ?
#
loop_
_entity_poly.entity_id
_entity_poly.type
_entity_poly.pdbx_seq_one_letter_code
_entity_poly.pdbx_strand_id
1 'polypeptide(L)'
;MSIALVESGCDPETNFRCLCVGNVGDAAPHLREIGVDLDALQKNGWPCVPGDFDQDGEQDYAFPGEGYSCNRPVPVRVLFTRGGHLREVQTLPRKLSCLQRDVSNDASLPPGQGLVDWGEGNATWRYRFDGKGWLTTSHLSEAH
;
A
#
# COMPACT_ATOMS: atom_id res chain seq x y z
N MET A 1 3.18 8.32 -15.68
CA MET A 1 3.76 7.84 -14.41
C MET A 1 4.55 6.58 -14.70
N SER A 2 5.64 6.32 -13.99
CA SER A 2 6.41 5.08 -14.18
C SER A 2 7.02 4.65 -12.86
N ILE A 3 6.45 3.62 -12.25
CA ILE A 3 6.88 3.06 -10.96
C ILE A 3 7.14 1.58 -11.17
N ALA A 4 8.26 1.08 -10.65
CA ALA A 4 8.62 -0.32 -10.70
C ALA A 4 9.14 -0.79 -9.34
N LEU A 5 8.95 -2.06 -9.02
CA LEU A 5 9.65 -2.71 -7.90
C LEU A 5 11.15 -2.73 -8.18
N VAL A 6 11.96 -2.36 -7.18
CA VAL A 6 13.42 -2.29 -7.27
C VAL A 6 14.05 -3.67 -7.32
N GLU A 7 13.58 -4.60 -6.49
CA GLU A 7 14.18 -5.92 -6.34
C GLU A 7 13.36 -6.97 -7.08
N SER A 8 13.95 -7.56 -8.12
CA SER A 8 13.40 -8.76 -8.77
C SER A 8 13.36 -9.89 -7.75
N GLY A 9 12.18 -10.17 -7.19
CA GLY A 9 11.98 -11.20 -6.17
C GLY A 9 11.46 -10.68 -4.83
N CYS A 10 11.25 -9.37 -4.66
CA CYS A 10 10.50 -8.91 -3.49
C CYS A 10 9.01 -9.24 -3.68
N ASP A 11 8.51 -10.12 -2.82
CA ASP A 11 7.11 -10.50 -2.78
C ASP A 11 6.36 -9.63 -1.75
N PRO A 12 5.47 -8.73 -2.20
CA PRO A 12 4.74 -7.83 -1.30
C PRO A 12 3.68 -8.54 -0.45
N GLU A 13 3.40 -9.82 -0.68
CA GLU A 13 2.53 -10.63 0.19
C GLU A 13 3.28 -11.21 1.39
N THR A 14 4.60 -11.37 1.29
CA THR A 14 5.44 -11.96 2.35
C THR A 14 6.51 -11.01 2.90
N ASN A 15 6.74 -9.85 2.27
CA ASN A 15 7.72 -8.86 2.68
C ASN A 15 7.10 -7.47 2.93
N PHE A 16 7.30 -6.92 4.13
CA PHE A 16 6.77 -5.62 4.55
C PHE A 16 7.52 -4.41 4.00
N ARG A 17 8.68 -4.61 3.35
CA ARG A 17 9.62 -3.53 2.97
C ARG A 17 10.08 -3.60 1.51
N CYS A 18 9.24 -4.13 0.61
CA CYS A 18 9.52 -3.98 -0.81
C CYS A 18 9.69 -2.50 -1.18
N LEU A 19 10.69 -2.22 -2.02
CA LEU A 19 10.98 -0.87 -2.49
C LEU A 19 10.46 -0.69 -3.92
N CYS A 20 9.80 0.43 -4.17
CA CYS A 20 9.52 0.91 -5.51
C CYS A 20 10.51 2.02 -5.88
N VAL A 21 10.88 2.10 -7.16
CA VAL A 21 11.59 3.24 -7.75
C VAL A 21 10.76 3.82 -8.89
N GLY A 22 10.75 5.14 -9.03
CA GLY A 22 10.09 5.74 -10.19
C GLY A 22 9.68 7.20 -10.04
N ASN A 23 8.92 7.65 -11.04
CA ASN A 23 8.31 8.97 -11.08
C ASN A 23 6.80 8.82 -10.89
N VAL A 24 6.29 9.52 -9.87
CA VAL A 24 4.88 9.49 -9.42
C VAL A 24 4.00 10.56 -10.08
N GLY A 25 4.56 11.39 -10.96
CA GLY A 25 3.85 12.43 -11.71
C GLY A 25 3.01 13.33 -10.80
N ASP A 26 1.73 13.45 -11.15
CA ASP A 26 0.77 14.32 -10.45
C ASP A 26 0.51 13.90 -8.99
N ALA A 27 0.94 12.71 -8.55
CA ALA A 27 0.82 12.28 -7.15
C ALA A 27 1.88 12.88 -6.23
N ALA A 28 2.90 13.54 -6.79
CA ALA A 28 4.02 14.09 -6.04
C ALA A 28 3.61 14.95 -4.82
N PRO A 29 2.64 15.89 -4.91
CA PRO A 29 2.20 16.67 -3.76
C PRO A 29 1.64 15.81 -2.64
N HIS A 30 0.79 14.82 -2.97
CA HIS A 30 0.15 13.95 -1.99
C HIS A 30 1.12 13.02 -1.28
N LEU A 31 2.18 12.58 -1.96
CA LEU A 31 3.23 11.78 -1.33
C LEU A 31 4.14 12.64 -0.44
N ARG A 32 4.45 13.88 -0.84
CA ARG A 32 5.21 14.80 0.02
C ARG A 32 4.46 15.15 1.31
N GLU A 33 3.13 15.26 1.28
CA GLU A 33 2.32 15.50 2.48
C GLU A 33 2.50 14.45 3.58
N ILE A 34 2.77 13.19 3.21
CA ILE A 34 3.02 12.10 4.16
C ILE A 34 4.52 11.88 4.41
N GLY A 35 5.38 12.76 3.90
CA GLY A 35 6.83 12.74 4.11
C GLY A 35 7.59 11.74 3.22
N VAL A 36 7.00 11.30 2.11
CA VAL A 36 7.75 10.50 1.12
C VAL A 36 8.84 11.38 0.49
N ASP A 37 10.08 10.92 0.58
CA ASP A 37 11.20 11.54 -0.13
C ASP A 37 11.16 11.12 -1.61
N LEU A 38 10.77 12.05 -2.48
CA LEU A 38 10.65 11.79 -3.91
C LEU A 38 12.01 11.62 -4.60
N ASP A 39 13.08 12.24 -4.09
CA ASP A 39 14.42 12.04 -4.62
C ASP A 39 14.92 10.64 -4.28
N ALA A 40 14.65 10.17 -3.05
CA ALA A 40 14.90 8.79 -2.66
C ALA A 40 14.06 7.81 -3.50
N LEU A 41 12.75 8.04 -3.63
CA LEU A 41 11.88 7.23 -4.49
C LEU A 41 12.38 7.17 -5.95
N GLN A 42 12.96 8.24 -6.48
CA GLN A 42 13.47 8.23 -7.84
C GLN A 42 14.82 7.50 -7.99
N LYS A 43 15.69 7.52 -6.97
CA LYS A 43 17.09 7.06 -7.07
C LYS A 43 17.39 5.77 -6.31
N ASN A 44 16.88 5.67 -5.09
CA ASN A 44 17.23 4.64 -4.11
C ASN A 44 16.06 3.68 -3.82
N GLY A 45 14.85 4.12 -4.18
CA GLY A 45 13.60 3.47 -3.87
C GLY A 45 12.98 3.92 -2.55
N TRP A 46 11.68 3.67 -2.42
CA TRP A 46 10.89 3.94 -1.22
C TRP A 46 9.96 2.75 -0.95
N PRO A 47 9.68 2.40 0.33
CA PRO A 47 8.75 1.33 0.66
C PRO A 47 7.42 1.49 -0.08
N CYS A 48 6.94 0.41 -0.69
CA CYS A 48 5.67 0.43 -1.41
C CYS A 48 5.05 -0.96 -1.44
N VAL A 49 3.75 -1.02 -1.71
CA VAL A 49 3.04 -2.26 -2.00
C VAL A 49 2.30 -2.10 -3.32
N PRO A 50 2.75 -2.76 -4.40
CA PRO A 50 2.03 -2.79 -5.66
C PRO A 50 0.90 -3.83 -5.61
N GLY A 51 -0.27 -3.45 -6.09
CA GLY A 51 -1.40 -4.37 -6.31
C GLY A 51 -2.41 -3.80 -7.31
N ASP A 52 -3.47 -4.55 -7.62
CA ASP A 52 -4.65 -4.09 -8.34
C ASP A 52 -5.78 -3.98 -7.31
N PHE A 53 -5.85 -2.83 -6.63
CA PHE A 53 -6.64 -2.69 -5.42
C PHE A 53 -8.10 -2.35 -5.70
N ASP A 54 -8.38 -1.73 -6.85
CA ASP A 54 -9.74 -1.44 -7.31
C ASP A 54 -10.25 -2.38 -8.40
N GLN A 55 -9.43 -3.33 -8.85
CA GLN A 55 -9.81 -4.41 -9.77
C GLN A 55 -10.13 -3.92 -11.18
N ASP A 56 -9.49 -2.82 -11.59
CA ASP A 56 -9.60 -2.33 -12.97
C ASP A 56 -8.64 -3.03 -13.94
N GLY A 57 -7.78 -3.92 -13.41
CA GLY A 57 -6.79 -4.71 -14.15
C GLY A 57 -5.47 -3.97 -14.39
N GLU A 58 -5.34 -2.74 -13.88
CA GLU A 58 -4.11 -1.95 -13.92
C GLU A 58 -3.37 -2.01 -12.57
N GLN A 59 -2.12 -1.56 -12.58
CA GLN A 59 -1.26 -1.61 -11.40
C GLN A 59 -1.45 -0.35 -10.55
N ASP A 60 -1.85 -0.52 -9.31
CA ASP A 60 -1.87 0.49 -8.24
C ASP A 60 -0.69 0.36 -7.29
N TYR A 61 -0.50 1.38 -6.45
CA TYR A 61 0.62 1.44 -5.50
C TYR A 61 0.21 2.07 -4.17
N ALA A 62 0.46 1.37 -3.06
CA ALA A 62 0.35 1.92 -1.72
C ALA A 62 1.72 2.38 -1.20
N PHE A 63 1.80 3.63 -0.74
CA PHE A 63 3.00 4.27 -0.20
C PHE A 63 2.81 4.64 1.27
N PRO A 64 3.52 4.00 2.21
CA PRO A 64 3.60 4.47 3.58
C PRO A 64 4.48 5.72 3.70
N GLY A 65 4.15 6.56 4.67
CA GLY A 65 4.84 7.83 4.93
C GLY A 65 6.20 7.70 5.61
N GLU A 66 6.76 8.86 5.97
CA GLU A 66 8.07 8.96 6.61
C GLU A 66 8.17 8.14 7.91
N GLY A 67 9.30 7.45 8.08
CA GLY A 67 9.58 6.67 9.28
C GLY A 67 8.88 5.31 9.32
N TYR A 68 8.34 4.84 8.19
CA TYR A 68 7.69 3.54 8.06
C TYR A 68 8.55 2.39 8.60
N SER A 69 7.99 1.66 9.56
CA SER A 69 8.52 0.42 10.11
C SER A 69 7.40 -0.34 10.82
N CYS A 70 7.59 -1.65 11.00
CA CYS A 70 6.65 -2.52 11.73
C CYS A 70 6.31 -2.05 13.15
N ASN A 71 7.13 -1.17 13.72
CA ASN A 71 6.98 -0.65 15.09
C ASN A 71 6.54 0.82 15.13
N ARG A 72 6.19 1.42 13.98
CA ARG A 72 5.78 2.83 13.91
C ARG A 72 4.66 3.02 12.89
N PRO A 73 3.42 3.22 13.35
CA PRO A 73 2.30 3.52 12.45
C PRO A 73 2.46 4.86 11.73
N VAL A 74 2.37 4.84 10.40
CA VAL A 74 2.46 6.02 9.52
C VAL A 74 1.25 6.10 8.59
N PRO A 75 0.87 7.30 8.09
CA PRO A 75 -0.17 7.40 7.07
C PRO A 75 0.24 6.67 5.78
N VAL A 76 -0.76 6.21 5.02
CA VAL A 76 -0.56 5.56 3.72
C VAL A 76 -1.40 6.25 2.66
N ARG A 77 -0.78 6.49 1.50
CA ARG A 77 -1.45 6.97 0.28
C ARG A 77 -1.50 5.83 -0.72
N VAL A 78 -2.66 5.60 -1.32
CA VAL A 78 -2.83 4.64 -2.41
C VAL A 78 -3.03 5.43 -3.70
N LEU A 79 -2.17 5.16 -4.67
CA LEU A 79 -2.24 5.73 -6.01
C LEU A 79 -2.97 4.74 -6.90
N PHE A 80 -4.16 5.13 -7.35
CA PHE A 80 -4.88 4.40 -8.38
C PHE A 80 -4.41 4.85 -9.74
N THR A 81 -4.11 3.90 -10.63
CA THR A 81 -3.52 4.21 -11.94
C THR A 81 -4.32 3.62 -13.08
N ARG A 82 -4.18 4.22 -14.27
CA ARG A 82 -4.80 3.69 -15.49
C ARG A 82 -3.98 4.08 -16.71
N GLY A 83 -3.62 3.11 -17.55
CA GLY A 83 -2.75 3.35 -18.70
C GLY A 83 -1.41 4.00 -18.33
N GLY A 84 -0.88 3.71 -17.13
CA GLY A 84 0.35 4.33 -16.61
C GLY A 84 0.21 5.80 -16.19
N HIS A 85 -1.00 6.32 -16.02
CA HIS A 85 -1.26 7.67 -15.49
C HIS A 85 -1.92 7.60 -14.12
N LEU A 86 -1.70 8.62 -13.29
CA LEU A 86 -2.44 8.76 -12.04
C LEU A 86 -3.91 9.00 -12.37
N ARG A 87 -4.79 8.22 -11.76
CA ARG A 87 -6.24 8.42 -11.82
C ARG A 87 -6.75 9.10 -10.56
N GLU A 88 -6.32 8.60 -9.40
CA GLU A 88 -6.81 9.06 -8.11
C GLU A 88 -5.79 8.77 -7.00
N VAL A 89 -5.81 9.57 -5.94
CA VAL A 89 -5.10 9.29 -4.69
C VAL A 89 -6.10 9.13 -3.56
N GLN A 90 -6.05 7.99 -2.89
CA GLN A 90 -6.83 7.73 -1.69
C GLN A 90 -5.94 7.66 -0.46
N THR A 91 -6.51 7.99 0.70
CA THR A 91 -5.85 7.84 1.99
C THR A 91 -6.44 6.66 2.73
N LEU A 92 -5.61 5.78 3.26
CA LEU A 92 -6.12 4.73 4.13
C LEU A 92 -6.67 5.32 5.43
N PRO A 93 -7.79 4.80 5.95
CA PRO A 93 -8.49 5.38 7.09
C PRO A 93 -7.69 5.31 8.40
N ARG A 94 -6.59 4.53 8.43
CA ARG A 94 -5.74 4.34 9.61
C ARG A 94 -4.27 4.49 9.23
N LYS A 95 -3.45 4.85 10.22
CA LYS A 95 -1.99 4.72 10.14
C LYS A 95 -1.60 3.25 10.35
N LEU A 96 -0.60 2.78 9.61
CA LEU A 96 -0.21 1.36 9.52
C LEU A 96 1.29 1.18 9.75
N SER A 97 1.72 0.01 10.26
CA SER A 97 3.12 -0.24 10.59
C SER A 97 3.72 -1.45 9.87
N CYS A 98 2.96 -2.53 9.62
CA CYS A 98 3.41 -3.73 8.88
C CYS A 98 2.54 -3.98 7.65
N LEU A 99 2.69 -3.13 6.63
CA LEU A 99 1.88 -3.17 5.42
C LEU A 99 2.34 -4.26 4.45
N GLN A 100 1.39 -5.06 3.97
CA GLN A 100 1.55 -6.06 2.92
C GLN A 100 0.37 -6.03 1.96
N ARG A 101 0.57 -6.64 0.78
CA ARG A 101 -0.54 -6.99 -0.11
C ARG A 101 -1.31 -8.16 0.49
N ASP A 102 -2.63 -8.06 0.49
CA ASP A 102 -3.53 -9.11 0.91
C ASP A 102 -4.22 -9.73 -0.31
N VAL A 103 -3.96 -11.01 -0.57
CA VAL A 103 -4.68 -11.81 -1.56
C VAL A 103 -5.46 -12.88 -0.81
N SER A 104 -6.57 -12.45 -0.20
CA SER A 104 -7.47 -13.33 0.53
C SER A 104 -8.40 -14.11 -0.42
N ASN A 105 -8.55 -15.41 -0.15
CA ASN A 105 -9.60 -16.27 -0.71
C ASN A 105 -10.88 -16.25 0.16
N ASP A 106 -10.97 -15.33 1.14
CA ASP A 106 -12.13 -15.20 2.00
C ASP A 106 -13.34 -14.68 1.21
N ALA A 107 -14.34 -15.55 1.02
CA ALA A 107 -15.55 -15.24 0.27
C ALA A 107 -16.42 -14.15 0.93
N SER A 108 -16.14 -13.77 2.19
CA SER A 108 -16.82 -12.65 2.87
C SER A 108 -16.26 -11.28 2.48
N LEU A 109 -15.09 -11.23 1.84
CA LEU A 109 -14.50 -10.02 1.28
C LEU A 109 -14.76 -9.96 -0.24
N PRO A 110 -14.85 -8.77 -0.83
CA PRO A 110 -14.84 -8.64 -2.28
C PRO A 110 -13.61 -9.38 -2.85
N PRO A 111 -13.78 -10.18 -3.91
CA PRO A 111 -12.66 -10.85 -4.57
C PRO A 111 -11.63 -9.81 -5.03
N GLY A 112 -10.36 -10.16 -5.21
CA GLY A 112 -9.34 -9.23 -5.72
C GLY A 112 -8.16 -9.05 -4.79
N GLN A 113 -7.44 -7.93 -4.90
CA GLN A 113 -6.30 -7.61 -4.03
C GLN A 113 -6.69 -6.55 -2.98
N GLY A 114 -6.00 -6.55 -1.86
CA GLY A 114 -6.19 -5.61 -0.77
C GLY A 114 -4.89 -5.31 -0.07
N LEU A 115 -5.00 -4.65 1.08
CA LEU A 115 -3.87 -4.38 1.96
C LEU A 115 -4.14 -4.98 3.33
N VAL A 116 -3.08 -5.46 3.97
CA VAL A 116 -3.13 -5.93 5.35
C VAL A 116 -2.07 -5.19 6.16
N ASP A 117 -2.45 -4.76 7.36
CA ASP A 117 -1.53 -4.30 8.39
C ASP A 117 -1.55 -5.31 9.53
N TRP A 118 -0.40 -5.96 9.74
CA TRP A 118 -0.24 -6.94 10.81
C TRP A 118 -0.03 -6.27 12.18
N GLY A 119 0.28 -4.97 12.20
CA GLY A 119 0.40 -4.16 13.40
C GLY A 119 1.45 -4.62 14.43
N GLU A 120 1.66 -3.80 15.46
CA GLU A 120 2.28 -4.23 16.72
C GLU A 120 1.21 -4.89 17.61
N GLY A 121 1.07 -6.21 17.50
CA GLY A 121 0.85 -7.08 18.67
C GLY A 121 -0.57 -7.41 19.13
N ASN A 122 -1.68 -6.94 18.52
CA ASN A 122 -3.03 -7.33 19.00
C ASN A 122 -4.13 -7.52 17.95
N ALA A 123 -3.99 -7.00 16.72
CA ALA A 123 -5.01 -7.17 15.70
C ALA A 123 -4.43 -7.04 14.29
N THR A 124 -4.85 -7.94 13.40
CA THR A 124 -4.62 -7.83 11.96
C THR A 124 -5.74 -7.02 11.35
N TRP A 125 -5.38 -5.94 10.64
CA TRP A 125 -6.32 -5.08 9.93
C TRP A 125 -6.25 -5.34 8.43
N ARG A 126 -7.39 -5.54 7.78
CA ARG A 126 -7.49 -5.72 6.33
C ARG A 126 -8.27 -4.56 5.71
N TYR A 127 -7.81 -4.13 4.53
CA TYR A 127 -8.35 -3.02 3.77
C TYR A 127 -8.69 -3.49 2.36
N ARG A 128 -9.94 -3.30 1.97
CA ARG A 128 -10.46 -3.64 0.63
C ARG A 128 -11.15 -2.43 0.04
N PHE A 129 -10.86 -2.13 -1.22
CA PHE A 129 -11.56 -1.06 -1.91
C PHE A 129 -12.85 -1.60 -2.52
N ASP A 130 -13.96 -0.91 -2.32
CA ASP A 130 -15.28 -1.31 -2.85
C ASP A 130 -15.67 -0.56 -4.13
N GLY A 131 -14.72 0.17 -4.74
CA GLY A 131 -14.95 1.07 -5.86
C GLY A 131 -15.31 2.51 -5.45
N LYS A 132 -15.57 2.77 -4.16
CA LYS A 132 -15.88 4.11 -3.62
C LYS A 132 -15.01 4.48 -2.42
N GLY A 133 -14.65 3.52 -1.59
CA GLY A 133 -13.89 3.73 -0.36
C GLY A 133 -13.29 2.45 0.20
N TRP A 134 -12.58 2.60 1.32
CA TRP A 134 -11.89 1.50 1.98
C TRP A 134 -12.78 0.82 3.03
N LEU A 135 -13.23 -0.40 2.73
CA LEU A 135 -13.76 -1.32 3.72
C LEU A 135 -12.63 -1.81 4.61
N THR A 136 -12.77 -1.61 5.92
CA THR A 136 -11.76 -1.96 6.92
C THR A 136 -12.32 -3.02 7.86
N THR A 137 -11.67 -4.17 7.94
CA THR A 137 -11.99 -5.24 8.89
C THR A 137 -10.81 -5.52 9.80
N SER A 138 -11.08 -6.03 10.99
CA SER A 138 -10.03 -6.42 11.94
C SER A 138 -10.34 -7.76 12.56
N HIS A 139 -9.31 -8.59 12.72
CA HIS A 139 -9.37 -9.78 13.55
C HIS A 139 -8.38 -9.60 14.69
N LEU A 140 -8.82 -9.87 15.92
CA LEU A 140 -7.91 -9.95 17.05
C LEU A 140 -6.92 -11.08 16.76
N SER A 141 -5.63 -10.79 16.88
CA SER A 141 -4.61 -11.83 16.81
C SER A 141 -4.87 -12.74 18.02
N GLU A 142 -5.16 -14.03 17.79
CA GLU A 142 -5.37 -14.95 18.90
C GLU A 142 -4.14 -14.90 19.81
N ALA A 143 -4.37 -14.60 21.09
CA ALA A 143 -3.33 -14.63 22.10
C ALA A 143 -2.83 -16.07 22.21
N HIS A 144 -1.68 -16.33 21.59
CA HIS A 144 -0.98 -17.61 21.70
C HIS A 144 0.05 -17.57 22.82
#